data_AF-L7L553-F1
#
_entry.id   AF-L7L553-F1
#
_cell.length_a   1.000
_cell.length_b   1.000
_cell.length_c   1.000
_cell.angle_alpha   90.00
_cell.angle_beta   90.00
_cell.angle_gamma   90.00
#
_symmetry.space_group_name_H-M   'P 1'
#
loop_
_entity.id
_entity.type
_entity.pdbx_description
1 polymer ?
#
loop_
_entity_poly.entity_id
_entity_poly.type
_entity_poly.pdbx_seq_one_letter_code
_entity_poly.pdbx_strand_id
1 'polypeptide(L)'
;MTTTVDTPTMRALIGGKGDDWALEQAPLPDQLGALRIQVHAAGMNRADLYALEGSYTANSQEEDGPFTAGMEIAGIVERGSLLAPDLPVGTRVMGITTGGFADYALGHPRLMVPIPENLSFEEAATLPVGLITEHDALVTQAGFTERETVLIVGGTSSIGMVGIQLAKALGAGKVIATTTSTAKRGALTDAGADVTIDTSSEDLVEAVLAATDGAGADVVLDHVGGEQFGSLPNATAIGGRIVSIGRLAGPATNLDLDTVAFRRQKLIGTTFSIRTRAELGEVVAALSDRVLPAVADGKITPRLDSVYPVDHASEAAQKLRENGAIGKIALSFADAHTGAAPAPAPVANFFGTIRQIGYVVRDLEASMQGFINAGIGPWFYLKGVRPGDFTYHGQPSDMVMDVAVANSGDIQIELITPVNDAPSMYKDFLDGGHEGVQHIAYWAEDYQGLYDRALAAGFTVGQEGRIGGEDGRFAYLATEHHPGTVIEISDLGGSKAFIFGLIKMAADNWDGSNPIQEIDANLIGGDPEAAAKLMAEFG
;
A
#
# COMPACT_ATOMS: atom_id res chain seq x y z
N MET A 1 25.70 11.65 -29.84
CA MET A 1 25.90 11.86 -28.40
C MET A 1 24.70 11.25 -27.72
N THR A 2 24.83 10.03 -27.20
CA THR A 2 23.81 9.37 -26.40
C THR A 2 23.79 10.07 -25.04
N THR A 3 22.76 10.88 -24.80
CA THR A 3 22.42 11.35 -23.46
C THR A 3 22.10 10.14 -22.61
N THR A 4 23.04 9.73 -21.77
CA THR A 4 22.78 8.82 -20.64
C THR A 4 21.75 9.51 -19.76
N VAL A 5 20.51 9.01 -19.79
CA VAL A 5 19.52 9.32 -18.77
C VAL A 5 20.09 8.74 -17.48
N ASP A 6 20.49 9.58 -16.53
CA ASP A 6 20.92 9.11 -15.22
C ASP A 6 19.75 8.36 -14.57
N THR A 7 19.89 7.05 -14.42
CA THR A 7 18.91 6.24 -13.71
C THR A 7 18.86 6.70 -12.27
N PRO A 8 17.68 7.03 -11.71
CA PRO A 8 17.57 7.41 -10.31
C PRO A 8 18.17 6.33 -9.39
N THR A 9 18.99 6.73 -8.43
CA THR A 9 19.59 5.83 -7.44
C THR A 9 19.13 6.17 -6.03
N MET A 10 19.35 5.23 -5.12
CA MET A 10 19.07 5.35 -3.69
C MET A 10 20.20 4.68 -2.88
N ARG A 11 20.32 5.00 -1.59
CA ARG A 11 21.20 4.23 -0.70
C ARG A 11 20.51 2.94 -0.27
N ALA A 12 21.27 1.86 -0.23
CA ALA A 12 20.79 0.54 0.18
C ALA A 12 21.91 -0.26 0.85
N LEU A 13 21.56 -1.06 1.86
CA LEU A 13 22.49 -1.97 2.52
C LEU A 13 22.60 -3.25 1.69
N ILE A 14 23.71 -3.40 0.98
CA ILE A 14 23.93 -4.48 0.03
C ILE A 14 24.64 -5.65 0.73
N GLY A 15 23.88 -6.73 0.93
CA GLY A 15 24.33 -8.01 1.48
C GLY A 15 24.75 -9.02 0.41
N GLY A 16 24.90 -10.29 0.81
CA GLY A 16 25.32 -11.37 -0.10
C GLY A 16 26.81 -11.37 -0.43
N LYS A 17 27.60 -10.57 0.29
CA LYS A 17 29.06 -10.41 0.10
C LYS A 17 29.87 -10.94 1.30
N GLY A 18 29.30 -11.80 2.14
CA GLY A 18 29.93 -12.22 3.40
C GLY A 18 29.97 -11.07 4.42
N ASP A 19 31.09 -10.91 5.13
CA ASP A 19 31.26 -9.83 6.13
C ASP A 19 31.42 -8.42 5.50
N ASP A 20 31.60 -8.33 4.17
CA ASP A 20 31.86 -7.10 3.42
C ASP A 20 30.59 -6.36 2.96
N TRP A 21 29.45 -6.59 3.60
CA TRP A 21 28.23 -5.83 3.30
C TRP A 21 28.39 -4.35 3.69
N ALA A 22 27.83 -3.45 2.88
CA ALA A 22 28.00 -2.01 3.05
C ALA A 22 26.80 -1.22 2.53
N LEU A 23 26.70 0.04 2.95
CA LEU A 23 25.75 1.00 2.39
C LEU A 23 26.29 1.49 1.04
N GLU A 24 25.58 1.22 -0.04
CA GLU A 24 25.99 1.53 -1.41
C GLU A 24 24.87 2.27 -2.16
N GLN A 25 25.20 2.85 -3.31
CA GLN A 25 24.19 3.35 -4.26
C GLN A 25 23.63 2.18 -5.06
N ALA A 26 22.31 2.04 -5.06
CA ALA A 26 21.57 1.04 -5.82
C ALA A 26 20.52 1.72 -6.71
N PRO A 27 20.08 1.08 -7.81
CA PRO A 27 18.98 1.59 -8.61
C PRO A 27 17.71 1.77 -7.77
N LEU A 28 16.97 2.85 -8.02
CA LEU A 28 15.64 3.04 -7.42
C LEU A 28 14.72 1.88 -7.88
N PRO A 29 14.06 1.16 -6.96
CA PRO A 29 13.27 0.01 -7.34
C PRO A 29 11.95 0.45 -7.98
N ASP A 30 11.51 -0.29 -8.99
CA ASP A 30 10.22 -0.07 -9.64
C ASP A 30 9.62 -1.40 -10.11
N GLN A 31 8.35 -1.63 -9.78
CA GLN A 31 7.64 -2.84 -10.17
C GLN A 31 6.15 -2.57 -10.28
N LEU A 32 5.56 -2.91 -11.43
CA LEU A 32 4.13 -2.78 -11.66
C LEU A 32 3.32 -3.57 -10.61
N GLY A 33 2.33 -2.90 -10.01
CA GLY A 33 1.45 -3.48 -9.00
C GLY A 33 2.03 -3.54 -7.58
N ALA A 34 3.32 -3.22 -7.38
CA ALA A 34 3.88 -2.96 -6.06
C ALA A 34 3.64 -1.50 -5.65
N LEU A 35 3.57 -1.27 -4.34
CA LEU A 35 3.76 0.06 -3.77
C LEU A 35 5.26 0.37 -3.79
N ARG A 36 5.65 1.64 -3.99
CA ARG A 36 6.99 2.09 -3.63
C ARG A 36 6.89 2.89 -2.35
N ILE A 37 7.61 2.44 -1.33
CA ILE A 37 7.61 3.05 -0.01
C ILE A 37 8.91 3.82 0.14
N GLN A 38 8.80 5.10 0.45
CA GLN A 38 9.90 5.89 1.01
C GLN A 38 10.11 5.43 2.45
N VAL A 39 11.22 4.74 2.71
CA VAL A 39 11.47 4.10 4.00
C VAL A 39 11.97 5.16 4.98
N HIS A 40 11.30 5.28 6.13
CA HIS A 40 11.74 6.14 7.22
C HIS A 40 12.50 5.35 8.29
N ALA A 41 12.08 4.12 8.53
CA ALA A 41 12.75 3.21 9.45
C ALA A 41 12.59 1.75 9.02
N ALA A 42 13.54 0.92 9.42
CA ALA A 42 13.50 -0.53 9.22
C ALA A 42 13.91 -1.27 10.49
N GLY A 43 13.20 -2.35 10.82
CA GLY A 43 13.52 -3.18 11.98
C GLY A 43 14.63 -4.19 11.66
N MET A 44 15.61 -4.33 12.55
CA MET A 44 16.70 -5.29 12.37
C MET A 44 16.42 -6.61 13.10
N ASN A 45 16.40 -7.71 12.36
CA ASN A 45 16.17 -9.07 12.84
C ASN A 45 17.45 -9.90 12.83
N ARG A 46 17.47 -10.98 13.63
CA ARG A 46 18.53 -12.00 13.57
C ARG A 46 18.71 -12.56 12.16
N ALA A 47 17.60 -12.79 11.46
CA ALA A 47 17.61 -13.32 10.10
C ALA A 47 18.16 -12.31 9.08
N ASP A 48 18.09 -11.01 9.35
CA ASP A 48 18.70 -9.99 8.48
C ASP A 48 20.24 -10.07 8.53
N LEU A 49 20.84 -10.42 9.67
CA LEU A 49 22.29 -10.62 9.77
C LEU A 49 22.77 -11.78 8.90
N TYR A 50 22.05 -12.91 8.98
CA TYR A 50 22.33 -14.06 8.13
C TYR A 50 22.13 -13.75 6.65
N ALA A 51 21.13 -12.91 6.31
CA ALA A 51 20.93 -12.44 4.95
C ALA A 51 22.08 -11.53 4.48
N LEU A 52 22.48 -10.55 5.29
CA LEU A 52 23.62 -9.69 4.98
C LEU A 52 24.90 -10.49 4.71
N GLU A 53 25.17 -11.50 5.53
CA GLU A 53 26.31 -12.42 5.41
C GLU A 53 26.17 -13.43 4.24
N GLY A 54 25.00 -13.51 3.59
CA GLY A 54 24.73 -14.44 2.49
C GLY A 54 24.46 -15.89 2.92
N SER A 55 24.26 -16.15 4.21
CA SER A 55 23.99 -17.49 4.76
C SER A 55 22.50 -17.83 4.87
N TYR A 56 21.62 -16.87 4.58
CA TYR A 56 20.16 -17.04 4.60
C TYR A 56 19.48 -16.21 3.51
N THR A 57 18.64 -16.84 2.69
CA THR A 57 17.75 -16.14 1.75
C THR A 57 16.30 -16.49 2.06
N ALA A 58 15.49 -15.49 2.44
CA ALA A 58 14.05 -15.68 2.57
C ALA A 58 13.45 -15.90 1.16
N ASN A 59 12.53 -16.86 1.02
CA ASN A 59 11.76 -17.13 -0.20
C ASN A 59 12.55 -17.69 -1.40
N SER A 60 13.65 -18.43 -1.17
CA SER A 60 14.39 -19.14 -2.22
C SER A 60 14.68 -18.26 -3.45
N GLN A 61 15.09 -17.00 -3.22
CA GLN A 61 15.79 -16.28 -4.27
C GLN A 61 17.20 -16.90 -4.35
N GLU A 62 17.30 -17.95 -5.16
CA GLU A 62 18.55 -18.42 -5.73
C GLU A 62 19.07 -17.34 -6.69
N GLU A 63 19.49 -16.21 -6.17
CA GLU A 63 20.41 -15.34 -6.88
C GLU A 63 21.74 -15.38 -6.14
N ASP A 64 22.69 -16.14 -6.70
CA ASP A 64 24.09 -16.02 -6.35
C ASP A 64 24.53 -14.58 -6.64
N GLY A 65 24.52 -13.69 -5.64
CA GLY A 65 24.97 -12.32 -5.83
C GLY A 65 24.55 -11.31 -4.76
N PRO A 66 24.98 -10.05 -4.93
CA PRO A 66 24.63 -8.97 -4.03
C PRO A 66 23.15 -8.61 -4.08
N PHE A 67 22.53 -8.39 -2.92
CA PHE A 67 21.11 -8.01 -2.81
C PHE A 67 20.88 -7.00 -1.69
N THR A 68 19.73 -6.31 -1.71
CA THR A 68 19.34 -5.41 -0.61
C THR A 68 18.70 -6.24 0.51
N ALA A 69 19.24 -6.16 1.74
CA ALA A 69 18.69 -6.87 2.90
C ALA A 69 17.55 -6.09 3.59
N GLY A 70 16.96 -6.67 4.63
CA GLY A 70 15.91 -6.06 5.46
C GLY A 70 14.53 -6.67 5.22
N MET A 71 13.90 -7.13 6.31
CA MET A 71 12.64 -7.89 6.28
C MET A 71 11.39 -7.09 6.65
N GLU A 72 11.53 -5.90 7.22
CA GLU A 72 10.41 -5.05 7.61
C GLU A 72 10.76 -3.57 7.58
N ILE A 73 9.74 -2.76 7.34
CA ILE A 73 9.88 -1.32 7.16
C ILE A 73 8.69 -0.57 7.75
N ALA A 74 8.91 0.71 8.01
CA ALA A 74 7.90 1.73 8.18
C ALA A 74 8.27 2.95 7.33
N GLY A 75 7.29 3.53 6.65
CA GLY A 75 7.53 4.62 5.73
C GLY A 75 6.26 5.23 5.15
N ILE A 76 6.43 5.99 4.08
CA ILE A 76 5.34 6.67 3.37
C ILE A 76 5.20 6.05 1.98
N VAL A 77 3.98 5.76 1.55
CA VAL A 77 3.72 5.39 0.15
C VAL A 77 4.11 6.56 -0.74
N GLU A 78 5.18 6.43 -1.53
CA GLU A 78 5.61 7.43 -2.51
C GLU A 78 4.95 7.19 -3.87
N ARG A 79 4.75 5.91 -4.25
CA ARG A 79 3.98 5.50 -5.43
C ARG A 79 2.95 4.45 -5.04
N GLY A 80 1.69 4.75 -5.34
CA GLY A 80 0.55 3.87 -5.06
C GLY A 80 0.47 2.68 -6.02
N SER A 81 -0.45 1.75 -5.71
CA SER A 81 -0.75 0.57 -6.53
C SER A 81 -2.26 0.44 -6.70
N LEU A 82 -2.72 0.13 -7.91
CA LEU A 82 -4.13 -0.17 -8.18
C LEU A 82 -4.64 -1.40 -7.40
N LEU A 83 -3.72 -2.23 -6.89
CA LEU A 83 -4.05 -3.40 -6.07
C LEU A 83 -4.17 -3.08 -4.57
N ALA A 84 -3.89 -1.84 -4.16
CA ALA A 84 -4.03 -1.33 -2.79
C ALA A 84 -4.69 0.07 -2.79
N PRO A 85 -5.95 0.19 -3.24
CA PRO A 85 -6.64 1.49 -3.33
C PRO A 85 -6.89 2.14 -1.96
N ASP A 86 -6.81 1.36 -0.89
CA ASP A 86 -6.89 1.76 0.52
C ASP A 86 -5.57 2.34 1.08
N LEU A 87 -4.46 2.21 0.33
CA LEU A 87 -3.14 2.76 0.67
C LEU A 87 -2.68 3.77 -0.39
N PRO A 88 -3.34 4.94 -0.54
CA PRO A 88 -2.91 5.97 -1.49
C PRO A 88 -1.51 6.53 -1.15
N VAL A 89 -0.89 7.25 -2.09
CA VAL A 89 0.36 7.99 -1.84
C VAL A 89 0.19 8.92 -0.64
N GLY A 90 1.23 9.08 0.16
CA GLY A 90 1.21 9.83 1.43
C GLY A 90 0.75 9.00 2.63
N THR A 91 0.22 7.80 2.43
CA THR A 91 -0.17 6.92 3.54
C THR A 91 1.07 6.46 4.30
N ARG A 92 1.04 6.59 5.62
CA ARG A 92 2.04 6.03 6.54
C ARG A 92 1.79 4.54 6.67
N VAL A 93 2.72 3.70 6.24
CA VAL A 93 2.57 2.25 6.23
C VAL A 93 3.73 1.55 6.91
N MET A 94 3.43 0.43 7.56
CA MET A 94 4.40 -0.54 8.05
C MET A 94 4.09 -1.90 7.45
N GLY A 95 5.09 -2.77 7.34
CA GLY A 95 4.86 -4.10 6.80
C GLY A 95 6.14 -4.90 6.63
N ILE A 96 5.97 -6.09 6.09
CA ILE A 96 7.09 -6.96 5.71
C ILE A 96 7.42 -6.81 4.24
N THR A 97 8.70 -6.86 3.92
CA THR A 97 9.20 -6.84 2.55
C THR A 97 10.56 -7.52 2.48
N THR A 98 11.11 -7.63 1.28
CA THR A 98 12.53 -7.91 1.05
C THR A 98 13.19 -6.62 0.55
N GLY A 99 14.39 -6.34 1.03
CA GLY A 99 15.11 -5.12 0.64
C GLY A 99 14.69 -3.88 1.43
N GLY A 100 14.28 -4.05 2.68
CA GLY A 100 13.84 -2.95 3.55
C GLY A 100 14.95 -2.03 4.05
N PHE A 101 16.22 -2.43 3.99
CA PHE A 101 17.35 -1.60 4.40
C PHE A 101 17.82 -0.70 3.26
N ALA A 102 16.93 0.18 2.79
CA ALA A 102 17.20 1.14 1.72
C ALA A 102 16.35 2.39 1.89
N ASP A 103 16.71 3.49 1.21
CA ASP A 103 15.91 4.72 1.23
C ASP A 103 14.51 4.49 0.61
N TYR A 104 14.38 3.56 -0.35
CA TYR A 104 13.09 3.12 -0.92
C TYR A 104 13.01 1.59 -1.00
N ALA A 105 11.81 1.05 -0.76
CA ALA A 105 11.54 -0.38 -0.87
C ALA A 105 10.22 -0.64 -1.61
N LEU A 106 10.13 -1.79 -2.27
CA LEU A 106 8.86 -2.26 -2.84
C LEU A 106 7.99 -2.86 -1.73
N GLY A 107 6.73 -2.47 -1.67
CA GLY A 107 5.73 -3.05 -0.78
C GLY A 107 4.70 -3.86 -1.55
N HIS A 108 4.45 -5.10 -1.16
CA HIS A 108 3.28 -5.81 -1.69
C HIS A 108 2.02 -5.19 -1.10
N PRO A 109 1.00 -4.85 -1.91
CA PRO A 109 -0.35 -4.48 -1.49
C PRO A 109 -0.94 -5.21 -0.27
N ARG A 110 -0.72 -6.52 -0.16
CA ARG A 110 -1.32 -7.37 0.90
C ARG A 110 -0.42 -7.52 2.13
N LEU A 111 0.79 -6.95 2.11
CA LEU A 111 1.79 -7.10 3.17
C LEU A 111 2.11 -5.78 3.87
N MET A 112 1.39 -4.71 3.52
CA MET A 112 1.49 -3.39 4.09
C MET A 112 0.20 -3.07 4.83
N VAL A 113 0.31 -2.43 5.98
CA VAL A 113 -0.81 -1.97 6.81
C VAL A 113 -0.56 -0.52 7.24
N PRO A 114 -1.62 0.28 7.46
CA PRO A 114 -1.47 1.65 7.93
C PRO A 114 -0.82 1.70 9.31
N ILE A 115 0.03 2.70 9.53
CA ILE A 115 0.63 2.99 10.85
C ILE A 115 -0.41 3.73 11.70
N PRO A 116 -0.73 3.25 12.92
CA PRO A 116 -1.54 4.01 13.88
C PRO A 116 -0.96 5.41 14.14
N GLU A 117 -1.83 6.42 14.22
CA GLU A 117 -1.41 7.84 14.29
C GLU A 117 -0.41 8.13 15.42
N ASN A 118 -0.50 7.40 16.53
CA ASN A 118 0.28 7.57 17.75
C ASN A 118 1.68 6.97 17.72
N LEU A 119 2.07 6.22 16.68
CA LEU A 119 3.40 5.60 16.61
C LEU A 119 4.35 6.45 15.76
N SER A 120 5.63 6.52 16.13
CA SER A 120 6.69 6.99 15.24
C SER A 120 6.99 5.96 14.14
N PHE A 121 7.77 6.33 13.11
CA PHE A 121 8.21 5.35 12.11
C PHE A 121 9.16 4.31 12.70
N GLU A 122 10.09 4.73 13.56
CA GLU A 122 11.03 3.84 14.26
C GLU A 122 10.28 2.84 15.13
N GLU A 123 9.27 3.30 15.87
CA GLU A 123 8.39 2.45 16.66
C GLU A 123 7.61 1.46 15.79
N ALA A 124 6.95 1.96 14.74
CA ALA A 124 6.16 1.14 13.82
C ALA A 124 7.02 0.09 13.10
N ALA A 125 8.26 0.39 12.73
CA ALA A 125 9.16 -0.53 12.05
C ALA A 125 9.55 -1.75 12.91
N THR A 126 9.32 -1.71 14.23
CA THR A 126 9.68 -2.83 15.12
C THR A 126 8.62 -3.93 15.23
N LEU A 127 7.42 -3.68 14.72
CA LEU A 127 6.25 -4.52 14.92
C LEU A 127 6.01 -5.61 13.85
N PRO A 128 6.15 -5.35 12.53
CA PRO A 128 5.54 -6.20 11.50
C PRO A 128 5.92 -7.67 11.59
N VAL A 129 7.22 -8.01 11.63
CA VAL A 129 7.68 -9.40 11.71
C VAL A 129 7.21 -10.07 12.98
N GLY A 130 7.25 -9.37 14.11
CA GLY A 130 6.81 -9.90 15.40
C GLY A 130 5.31 -10.20 15.41
N LEU A 131 4.48 -9.24 14.96
CA LEU A 131 3.02 -9.39 14.93
C LEU A 131 2.59 -10.56 14.05
N ILE A 132 3.10 -10.63 12.81
CA ILE A 132 2.70 -11.71 11.90
C ILE A 132 3.18 -13.07 12.41
N THR A 133 4.39 -13.13 12.99
CA THR A 133 4.98 -14.40 13.44
C THR A 133 4.21 -14.97 14.62
N GLU A 134 3.94 -14.14 15.61
CA GLU A 134 3.23 -14.52 16.82
C GLU A 134 1.76 -14.79 16.54
N HIS A 135 1.12 -13.98 15.69
CA HIS A 135 -0.27 -14.19 15.33
C HIS A 135 -0.46 -15.49 14.55
N ASP A 136 0.39 -15.75 13.55
CA ASP A 136 0.33 -17.02 12.84
C ASP A 136 0.55 -18.20 13.80
N ALA A 137 1.59 -18.17 14.63
CA ALA A 137 1.92 -19.27 15.52
C ALA A 137 0.80 -19.54 16.55
N LEU A 138 0.30 -18.49 17.19
CA LEU A 138 -0.71 -18.59 18.25
C LEU A 138 -2.11 -18.89 17.68
N VAL A 139 -2.54 -18.13 16.68
CA VAL A 139 -3.93 -18.17 16.20
C VAL A 139 -4.07 -19.22 15.10
N THR A 140 -3.31 -19.08 14.00
CA THR A 140 -3.48 -19.92 12.81
C THR A 140 -3.00 -21.35 13.05
N GLN A 141 -1.80 -21.51 13.63
CA GLN A 141 -1.16 -22.82 13.78
C GLN A 141 -1.65 -23.53 15.04
N ALA A 142 -1.61 -22.87 16.21
CA ALA A 142 -2.03 -23.50 17.45
C ALA A 142 -3.56 -23.53 17.63
N GLY A 143 -4.33 -22.71 16.91
CA GLY A 143 -5.78 -22.62 17.09
C GLY A 143 -6.14 -22.13 18.49
N PHE A 144 -5.44 -21.10 18.98
CA PHE A 144 -5.67 -20.52 20.31
C PHE A 144 -7.11 -20.06 20.51
N THR A 145 -7.62 -20.25 21.72
CA THR A 145 -8.91 -19.77 22.18
C THR A 145 -8.76 -19.00 23.49
N GLU A 146 -9.70 -18.07 23.74
CA GLU A 146 -9.63 -17.23 24.94
C GLU A 146 -9.59 -18.06 26.22
N ARG A 147 -8.89 -17.53 27.23
CA ARG A 147 -8.64 -18.13 28.56
C ARG A 147 -7.66 -19.30 28.60
N GLU A 148 -7.14 -19.76 27.47
CA GLU A 148 -6.03 -20.72 27.47
C GLU A 148 -4.76 -20.13 28.09
N THR A 149 -3.91 -20.99 28.65
CA THR A 149 -2.59 -20.64 29.17
C THR A 149 -1.56 -20.74 28.05
N VAL A 150 -0.81 -19.66 27.85
CA VAL A 150 0.23 -19.56 26.81
C VAL A 150 1.61 -19.50 27.45
N LEU A 151 2.53 -20.36 27.03
CA LEU A 151 3.95 -20.32 27.39
C LEU A 151 4.78 -19.78 26.21
N ILE A 152 5.49 -18.67 26.44
CA ILE A 152 6.42 -18.07 25.48
C ILE A 152 7.85 -18.42 25.90
N VAL A 153 8.51 -19.28 25.11
CA VAL A 153 9.89 -19.72 25.39
C VAL A 153 10.87 -18.82 24.64
N GLY A 154 11.78 -18.16 25.37
CA GLY A 154 12.64 -17.12 24.81
C GLY A 154 11.96 -15.75 24.75
N GLY A 155 11.16 -15.43 25.77
CA GLY A 155 10.30 -14.25 25.84
C GLY A 155 11.03 -12.90 25.76
N THR A 156 12.33 -12.84 26.09
CA THR A 156 13.12 -11.60 25.97
C THR A 156 13.62 -11.31 24.54
N SER A 157 13.31 -12.18 23.58
CA SER A 157 13.51 -11.87 22.16
C SER A 157 12.53 -10.80 21.69
N SER A 158 12.86 -10.03 20.65
CA SER A 158 11.95 -9.02 20.10
C SER A 158 10.60 -9.60 19.69
N ILE A 159 10.61 -10.81 19.12
CA ILE A 159 9.42 -11.54 18.70
C ILE A 159 8.64 -12.05 19.92
N GLY A 160 9.31 -12.70 20.88
CA GLY A 160 8.65 -13.19 22.10
C GLY A 160 8.02 -12.07 22.95
N MET A 161 8.60 -10.87 22.99
CA MET A 161 8.01 -9.70 23.64
C MET A 161 6.69 -9.26 22.99
N VAL A 162 6.56 -9.43 21.67
CA VAL A 162 5.29 -9.24 20.96
C VAL A 162 4.34 -10.39 21.28
N GLY A 163 4.83 -11.64 21.37
CA GLY A 163 4.02 -12.82 21.69
C GLY A 163 3.32 -12.72 23.04
N ILE A 164 4.02 -12.21 24.07
CA ILE A 164 3.44 -11.97 25.40
C ILE A 164 2.28 -10.97 25.30
N GLN A 165 2.52 -9.80 24.69
CA GLN A 165 1.51 -8.73 24.57
C GLN A 165 0.32 -9.20 23.72
N LEU A 166 0.59 -9.90 22.62
CA LEU A 166 -0.43 -10.44 21.73
C LEU A 166 -1.32 -11.47 22.45
N ALA A 167 -0.73 -12.43 23.17
CA ALA A 167 -1.49 -13.40 23.94
C ALA A 167 -2.41 -12.73 24.96
N LYS A 168 -1.93 -11.69 25.67
CA LYS A 168 -2.77 -10.90 26.59
C LYS A 168 -3.89 -10.14 25.85
N ALA A 169 -3.57 -9.47 24.74
CA ALA A 169 -4.55 -8.73 23.94
C ALA A 169 -5.64 -9.65 23.34
N LEU A 170 -5.30 -10.90 23.05
CA LEU A 170 -6.24 -11.92 22.56
C LEU A 170 -7.01 -12.64 23.67
N GLY A 171 -6.75 -12.32 24.94
CA GLY A 171 -7.54 -12.85 26.07
C GLY A 171 -7.00 -14.14 26.68
N ALA A 172 -5.69 -14.41 26.61
CA ALA A 172 -5.07 -15.50 27.33
C ALA A 172 -5.38 -15.41 28.84
N GLY A 173 -5.76 -16.54 29.43
CA GLY A 173 -6.09 -16.60 30.85
C GLY A 173 -4.85 -16.43 31.72
N LYS A 174 -3.72 -16.92 31.21
CA LYS A 174 -2.40 -16.79 31.82
C LYS A 174 -1.32 -16.80 30.75
N VAL A 175 -0.33 -15.93 30.89
CA VAL A 175 0.86 -15.89 30.03
C VAL A 175 2.10 -16.14 30.88
N ILE A 176 2.83 -17.18 30.54
CA ILE A 176 4.11 -17.56 31.16
C ILE A 176 5.21 -17.24 30.15
N ALA A 177 6.29 -16.60 30.58
CA ALA A 177 7.40 -16.26 29.70
C ALA A 177 8.75 -16.67 30.29
N THR A 178 9.65 -17.16 29.45
CA THR A 178 10.98 -17.58 29.89
C THR A 178 12.08 -16.60 29.47
N THR A 179 13.14 -16.55 30.26
CA THR A 179 14.40 -15.88 29.92
C THR A 179 15.57 -16.70 30.48
N THR A 180 16.78 -16.41 30.02
CA THR A 180 18.03 -16.90 30.64
C THR A 180 18.76 -15.79 31.40
N SER A 181 18.15 -14.62 31.53
CA SER A 181 18.75 -13.45 32.16
C SER A 181 17.86 -12.92 33.28
N THR A 182 18.29 -13.13 34.51
CA THR A 182 17.61 -12.60 35.70
C THR A 182 17.37 -11.09 35.60
N ALA A 183 18.36 -10.35 35.05
CA ALA A 183 18.30 -8.91 34.87
C ALA A 183 17.21 -8.46 33.87
N LYS A 184 16.82 -9.32 32.92
CA LYS A 184 15.79 -9.02 31.90
C LYS A 184 14.38 -9.50 32.31
N ARG A 185 14.19 -10.11 33.49
CA ARG A 185 12.86 -10.60 33.95
C ARG A 185 11.81 -9.50 34.04
N GLY A 186 12.21 -8.30 34.50
CA GLY A 186 11.29 -7.15 34.62
C GLY A 186 10.62 -6.80 33.28
N ALA A 187 11.37 -6.87 32.17
CA ALA A 187 10.83 -6.60 30.85
C ALA A 187 9.70 -7.57 30.45
N LEU A 188 9.76 -8.83 30.87
CA LEU A 188 8.70 -9.81 30.61
C LEU A 188 7.41 -9.44 31.35
N THR A 189 7.53 -9.03 32.61
CA THR A 189 6.38 -8.56 33.40
C THR A 189 5.80 -7.27 32.82
N ASP A 190 6.65 -6.32 32.41
CA ASP A 190 6.21 -5.08 31.76
C ASP A 190 5.52 -5.33 30.41
N ALA A 191 5.87 -6.43 29.72
CA ALA A 191 5.18 -6.90 28.52
C ALA A 191 3.85 -7.60 28.80
N GLY A 192 3.53 -7.90 30.07
CA GLY A 192 2.27 -8.50 30.48
C GLY A 192 2.33 -9.99 30.84
N ALA A 193 3.53 -10.57 31.02
CA ALA A 193 3.65 -11.94 31.51
C ALA A 193 3.16 -12.02 32.97
N ASP A 194 2.25 -12.96 33.25
CA ASP A 194 1.74 -13.23 34.59
C ASP A 194 2.76 -14.01 35.44
N VAL A 195 3.58 -14.84 34.79
CA VAL A 195 4.67 -15.60 35.40
C VAL A 195 5.93 -15.49 34.54
N THR A 196 7.08 -15.25 35.16
CA THR A 196 8.38 -15.23 34.49
C THR A 196 9.26 -16.35 35.03
N ILE A 197 10.01 -17.02 34.16
CA ILE A 197 10.89 -18.15 34.53
C ILE A 197 12.30 -17.86 34.02
N ASP A 198 13.30 -17.93 34.90
CA ASP A 198 14.71 -17.83 34.53
C ASP A 198 15.30 -19.24 34.35
N THR A 199 15.29 -19.73 33.11
CA THR A 199 15.72 -21.08 32.77
C THR A 199 17.25 -21.29 32.87
N SER A 200 18.00 -20.27 33.31
CA SER A 200 19.41 -20.45 33.71
C SER A 200 19.58 -20.99 35.13
N SER A 201 18.53 -20.90 35.97
CA SER A 201 18.58 -21.26 37.38
C SER A 201 17.35 -22.02 37.89
N GLU A 202 16.24 -22.00 37.14
CA GLU A 202 14.99 -22.69 37.47
C GLU A 202 14.71 -23.81 36.46
N ASP A 203 14.08 -24.90 36.93
CA ASP A 203 13.56 -25.94 36.06
C ASP A 203 12.28 -25.46 35.37
N LEU A 204 12.29 -25.48 34.03
CA LEU A 204 11.18 -24.99 33.22
C LEU A 204 9.88 -25.76 33.48
N VAL A 205 9.96 -27.08 33.58
CA VAL A 205 8.79 -27.96 33.70
C VAL A 205 8.16 -27.79 35.07
N GLU A 206 8.95 -27.84 36.13
CA GLU A 206 8.46 -27.64 37.50
C GLU A 206 7.81 -26.27 37.67
N ALA A 207 8.44 -25.20 37.15
CA ALA A 207 7.91 -23.85 37.25
C ALA A 207 6.60 -23.67 36.47
N VAL A 208 6.49 -24.22 35.26
CA VAL A 208 5.24 -24.17 34.47
C VAL A 208 4.13 -24.97 35.16
N LEU A 209 4.42 -26.16 35.66
CA LEU A 209 3.43 -26.98 36.38
C LEU A 209 2.97 -26.29 37.66
N ALA A 210 3.88 -25.69 38.44
CA ALA A 210 3.53 -24.91 39.62
C ALA A 210 2.63 -23.70 39.27
N ALA A 211 2.93 -23.00 38.18
CA ALA A 211 2.14 -21.87 37.70
C ALA A 211 0.74 -22.27 37.16
N THR A 212 0.52 -23.55 36.85
CA THR A 212 -0.70 -24.06 36.19
C THR A 212 -1.41 -25.13 37.01
N ASP A 213 -1.13 -25.22 38.32
CA ASP A 213 -1.72 -26.22 39.22
C ASP A 213 -1.56 -27.66 38.73
N GLY A 214 -0.43 -27.95 38.07
CA GLY A 214 -0.07 -29.24 37.50
C GLY A 214 -0.65 -29.52 36.11
N ALA A 215 -1.43 -28.62 35.53
CA ALA A 215 -2.04 -28.84 34.22
C ALA A 215 -1.01 -28.77 33.07
N GLY A 216 -0.09 -27.80 33.11
CA GLY A 216 0.77 -27.41 32.00
C GLY A 216 0.15 -26.30 31.14
N ALA A 217 0.91 -25.75 30.19
CA ALA A 217 0.43 -24.73 29.27
C ALA A 217 -0.39 -25.35 28.11
N ASP A 218 -1.49 -24.71 27.70
CA ASP A 218 -2.34 -25.18 26.61
C ASP A 218 -1.68 -24.98 25.24
N VAL A 219 -0.97 -23.86 25.10
CA VAL A 219 -0.18 -23.50 23.91
C VAL A 219 1.22 -23.09 24.33
N VAL A 220 2.23 -23.63 23.65
CA VAL A 220 3.63 -23.25 23.81
C VAL A 220 4.13 -22.69 22.50
N LEU A 221 4.68 -21.46 22.53
CA LEU A 221 5.37 -20.85 21.41
C LEU A 221 6.87 -20.87 21.71
N ASP A 222 7.63 -21.60 20.90
CA ASP A 222 9.06 -21.80 21.11
C ASP A 222 9.93 -21.07 20.08
N HIS A 223 10.72 -20.11 20.57
CA HIS A 223 11.72 -19.39 19.78
C HIS A 223 13.13 -19.97 19.93
N VAL A 224 13.33 -20.94 20.82
CA VAL A 224 14.66 -21.38 21.26
C VAL A 224 15.09 -22.66 20.56
N GLY A 225 14.25 -23.68 20.48
CA GLY A 225 14.62 -24.99 19.96
C GLY A 225 15.61 -25.73 20.86
N GLY A 226 16.50 -26.54 20.25
CA GLY A 226 17.55 -27.26 20.96
C GLY A 226 17.05 -28.22 22.04
N GLU A 227 17.90 -28.49 23.05
CA GLU A 227 17.59 -29.40 24.16
C GLU A 227 16.37 -28.94 24.98
N GLN A 228 16.19 -27.63 25.14
CA GLN A 228 15.04 -27.08 25.87
C GLN A 228 13.70 -27.50 25.24
N PHE A 229 13.63 -27.57 23.90
CA PHE A 229 12.42 -28.07 23.21
C PHE A 229 12.01 -29.48 23.65
N GLY A 230 12.99 -30.36 23.91
CA GLY A 230 12.76 -31.74 24.31
C GLY A 230 12.03 -31.86 25.66
N SER A 231 12.11 -30.83 26.50
CA SER A 231 11.42 -30.78 27.79
C SER A 231 9.98 -30.24 27.71
N LEU A 232 9.63 -29.51 26.64
CA LEU A 232 8.34 -28.82 26.50
C LEU A 232 7.12 -29.77 26.54
N PRO A 233 7.14 -31.01 26.02
CA PRO A 233 6.04 -31.96 26.20
C PRO A 233 5.62 -32.16 27.66
N ASN A 234 6.58 -32.12 28.60
CA ASN A 234 6.28 -32.27 30.03
C ASN A 234 5.70 -31.00 30.66
N ALA A 235 6.03 -29.83 30.13
CA ALA A 235 5.48 -28.54 30.55
C ALA A 235 4.11 -28.22 29.89
N THR A 236 3.71 -28.99 28.88
CA THR A 236 2.51 -28.73 28.07
C THR A 236 1.32 -29.55 28.56
N ALA A 237 0.13 -28.97 28.54
CA ALA A 237 -1.10 -29.63 28.94
C ALA A 237 -1.43 -30.88 28.09
N ILE A 238 -2.31 -31.72 28.63
CA ILE A 238 -2.88 -32.84 27.88
C ILE A 238 -3.74 -32.26 26.74
N GLY A 239 -3.47 -32.67 25.50
CA GLY A 239 -4.10 -32.11 24.30
C GLY A 239 -3.49 -30.78 23.84
N GLY A 240 -2.47 -30.28 24.54
CA GLY A 240 -1.83 -29.00 24.23
C GLY A 240 -1.02 -29.01 22.94
N ARG A 241 -0.63 -27.81 22.51
CA ARG A 241 0.04 -27.56 21.22
C ARG A 241 1.37 -26.87 21.45
N ILE A 242 2.43 -27.40 20.82
CA ILE A 242 3.77 -26.83 20.88
C ILE A 242 4.13 -26.39 19.46
N VAL A 243 4.34 -25.09 19.28
CA VAL A 243 4.69 -24.49 18.00
C VAL A 243 6.17 -24.12 18.01
N SER A 244 6.96 -24.80 17.18
CA SER A 244 8.36 -24.48 16.94
C SER A 244 8.45 -23.36 15.89
N ILE A 245 9.04 -22.25 16.30
CA ILE A 245 9.19 -21.02 15.50
C ILE A 245 10.68 -20.77 15.23
N GLY A 246 11.46 -20.67 16.30
CA GLY A 246 12.89 -20.34 16.27
C GLY A 246 13.80 -21.50 16.67
N ARG A 247 15.08 -21.40 16.32
CA ARG A 247 16.12 -22.40 16.64
C ARG A 247 17.38 -21.76 17.22
N LEU A 248 17.22 -20.77 18.10
CA LEU A 248 18.34 -20.01 18.69
C LEU A 248 19.37 -20.88 19.43
N ALA A 249 18.92 -21.98 20.06
CA ALA A 249 19.76 -22.96 20.74
C ALA A 249 20.08 -24.21 19.89
N GLY A 250 19.75 -24.17 18.59
CA GLY A 250 20.07 -25.23 17.64
C GLY A 250 18.85 -25.94 17.06
N PRO A 251 19.02 -26.63 15.91
CA PRO A 251 17.91 -27.16 15.12
C PRO A 251 17.44 -28.56 15.52
N ALA A 252 18.11 -29.22 16.47
CA ALA A 252 17.88 -30.62 16.80
C ALA A 252 17.59 -30.81 18.29
N THR A 253 16.77 -31.81 18.59
CA THR A 253 16.40 -32.19 19.96
C THR A 253 15.99 -33.67 20.02
N ASN A 254 15.96 -34.23 21.22
CA ASN A 254 15.46 -35.57 21.47
C ASN A 254 14.08 -35.48 22.13
N LEU A 255 13.13 -36.28 21.64
CA LEU A 255 11.75 -36.29 22.13
C LEU A 255 11.39 -37.66 22.69
N ASP A 256 10.78 -37.67 23.87
CA ASP A 256 10.08 -38.83 24.38
C ASP A 256 8.70 -38.93 23.72
N LEU A 257 8.58 -39.87 22.77
CA LEU A 257 7.36 -40.09 22.02
C LEU A 257 6.24 -40.71 22.86
N ASP A 258 6.57 -41.43 23.94
CA ASP A 258 5.55 -41.98 24.84
C ASP A 258 4.85 -40.84 25.58
N THR A 259 5.59 -39.83 26.03
CA THR A 259 5.02 -38.61 26.64
C THR A 259 4.10 -37.88 25.66
N VAL A 260 4.55 -37.64 24.43
CA VAL A 260 3.75 -36.92 23.40
C VAL A 260 2.46 -37.68 23.10
N ALA A 261 2.53 -39.00 22.90
CA ALA A 261 1.39 -39.83 22.59
C ALA A 261 0.41 -39.93 23.77
N PHE A 262 0.91 -40.19 24.97
CA PHE A 262 0.09 -40.34 26.18
C PHE A 262 -0.66 -39.05 26.53
N ARG A 263 0.01 -37.90 26.39
CA ARG A 263 -0.60 -36.58 26.60
C ARG A 263 -1.39 -36.07 25.40
N ARG A 264 -1.41 -36.79 24.26
CA ARG A 264 -2.14 -36.43 23.03
C ARG A 264 -1.78 -35.04 22.48
N GLN A 265 -0.51 -34.68 22.58
CA GLN A 265 -0.04 -33.34 22.21
C GLN A 265 0.18 -33.21 20.71
N LYS A 266 0.16 -31.97 20.21
CA LYS A 266 0.52 -31.63 18.84
C LYS A 266 1.85 -30.90 18.80
N LEU A 267 2.77 -31.37 17.97
CA LEU A 267 4.02 -30.68 17.64
C LEU A 267 3.86 -30.07 16.25
N ILE A 268 4.01 -28.75 16.15
CA ILE A 268 3.75 -27.98 14.94
C ILE A 268 4.99 -27.17 14.61
N GLY A 269 5.43 -27.20 13.35
CA GLY A 269 6.49 -26.31 12.86
C GLY A 269 5.88 -25.23 11.98
N THR A 270 6.36 -23.99 12.12
CA THR A 270 5.99 -22.89 11.21
C THR A 270 7.22 -22.13 10.73
N THR A 271 7.12 -21.57 9.54
CA THR A 271 8.13 -20.67 8.96
C THR A 271 7.48 -19.72 7.96
N PHE A 272 8.08 -18.54 7.78
CA PHE A 272 7.70 -17.57 6.76
C PHE A 272 8.45 -17.79 5.43
N SER A 273 9.62 -18.41 5.47
CA SER A 273 10.60 -18.40 4.37
C SER A 273 10.19 -19.12 3.09
N ILE A 274 9.09 -19.90 3.11
CA ILE A 274 8.59 -20.65 1.94
C ILE A 274 7.09 -20.41 1.69
N ARG A 275 6.50 -19.43 2.38
CA ARG A 275 5.09 -19.09 2.19
C ARG A 275 4.90 -18.38 0.87
N THR A 276 3.83 -18.74 0.18
CA THR A 276 3.35 -17.99 -0.97
C THR A 276 2.94 -16.57 -0.53
N ARG A 277 2.96 -15.62 -1.47
CA ARG A 277 2.44 -14.26 -1.22
C ARG A 277 0.97 -14.27 -0.80
N ALA A 278 0.21 -15.27 -1.25
CA ALA A 278 -1.18 -15.43 -0.86
C ALA A 278 -1.34 -15.79 0.62
N GLU A 279 -0.58 -16.78 1.09
CA GLU A 279 -0.55 -17.19 2.51
C GLU A 279 -0.05 -16.05 3.41
N LEU A 280 1.00 -15.33 3.01
CA LEU A 280 1.48 -14.16 3.75
C LEU A 280 0.42 -13.06 3.82
N GLY A 281 -0.28 -12.81 2.73
CA GLY A 281 -1.37 -11.84 2.70
C GLY A 281 -2.56 -12.24 3.57
N GLU A 282 -2.83 -13.53 3.77
CA GLU A 282 -3.85 -14.01 4.71
C GLU A 282 -3.43 -13.78 6.17
N VAL A 283 -2.16 -14.03 6.50
CA VAL A 283 -1.62 -13.74 7.85
C VAL A 283 -1.71 -12.25 8.17
N VAL A 284 -1.30 -11.39 7.24
CA VAL A 284 -1.33 -9.94 7.44
C VAL A 284 -2.77 -9.44 7.53
N ALA A 285 -3.66 -9.92 6.67
CA ALA A 285 -5.08 -9.55 6.73
C ALA A 285 -5.71 -9.89 8.09
N ALA A 286 -5.35 -11.03 8.68
CA ALA A 286 -5.86 -11.46 9.99
C ALA A 286 -5.44 -10.55 11.16
N LEU A 287 -4.41 -9.70 10.99
CA LEU A 287 -4.06 -8.71 12.01
C LEU A 287 -5.13 -7.61 12.17
N SER A 288 -5.95 -7.36 11.13
CA SER A 288 -6.80 -6.17 11.05
C SER A 288 -7.92 -6.13 12.09
N ASP A 289 -8.49 -7.28 12.45
CA ASP A 289 -9.72 -7.32 13.27
C ASP A 289 -9.46 -7.07 14.77
N ARG A 290 -8.39 -7.65 15.31
CA ARG A 290 -8.08 -7.58 16.75
C ARG A 290 -6.70 -7.04 17.07
N VAL A 291 -5.72 -7.23 16.19
CA VAL A 291 -4.31 -6.92 16.49
C VAL A 291 -4.01 -5.45 16.21
N LEU A 292 -4.33 -4.93 15.02
CA LEU A 292 -4.11 -3.51 14.72
C LEU A 292 -4.87 -2.56 15.66
N PRO A 293 -6.15 -2.82 16.03
CA PRO A 293 -6.81 -2.05 17.08
C PRO A 293 -6.10 -2.14 18.44
N ALA A 294 -5.58 -3.30 18.82
CA ALA A 294 -4.82 -3.45 20.07
C ALA A 294 -3.49 -2.68 20.05
N VAL A 295 -2.85 -2.54 18.89
CA VAL A 295 -1.67 -1.67 18.72
C VAL A 295 -2.07 -0.20 18.85
N ALA A 296 -3.12 0.24 18.16
CA ALA A 296 -3.62 1.61 18.22
C ALA A 296 -4.05 2.01 19.64
N ASP A 297 -4.70 1.11 20.37
CA ASP A 297 -5.11 1.30 21.77
C ASP A 297 -3.94 1.25 22.78
N GLY A 298 -2.72 0.95 22.33
CA GLY A 298 -1.55 0.80 23.20
C GLY A 298 -1.56 -0.47 24.08
N LYS A 299 -2.39 -1.47 23.77
CA LYS A 299 -2.37 -2.79 24.43
C LYS A 299 -1.20 -3.64 23.94
N ILE A 300 -0.79 -3.43 22.69
CA ILE A 300 0.45 -3.96 22.12
C ILE A 300 1.32 -2.76 21.78
N THR A 301 2.46 -2.66 22.47
CA THR A 301 3.39 -1.53 22.35
C THR A 301 4.71 -1.97 21.71
N PRO A 302 5.29 -1.14 20.82
CA PRO A 302 6.65 -1.29 20.34
C PRO A 302 7.63 -1.41 21.51
N ARG A 303 8.57 -2.36 21.39
CA ARG A 303 9.69 -2.49 22.32
C ARG A 303 10.98 -2.12 21.60
N LEU A 304 11.14 -0.83 21.35
CA LEU A 304 12.30 -0.26 20.71
C LEU A 304 13.47 -0.17 21.71
N ASP A 305 14.56 -0.86 21.42
CA ASP A 305 15.77 -0.88 22.24
C ASP A 305 16.70 0.30 21.93
N SER A 306 16.94 0.53 20.64
CA SER A 306 17.81 1.60 20.15
C SER A 306 17.55 1.89 18.68
N VAL A 307 17.81 3.13 18.29
CA VAL A 307 17.75 3.60 16.90
C VAL A 307 19.17 3.95 16.46
N TYR A 308 19.58 3.44 15.30
CA TYR A 308 20.85 3.78 14.66
C TYR A 308 20.56 4.45 13.31
N PRO A 309 21.26 5.52 12.92
CA PRO A 309 21.29 5.95 11.53
C PRO A 309 21.78 4.80 10.65
N VAL A 310 21.28 4.68 9.41
CA VAL A 310 21.66 3.58 8.51
C VAL A 310 23.18 3.50 8.28
N ASP A 311 23.90 4.62 8.31
CA ASP A 311 25.37 4.68 8.20
C ASP A 311 26.09 3.93 9.35
N HIS A 312 25.41 3.69 10.47
CA HIS A 312 25.90 2.92 11.62
C HIS A 312 25.31 1.51 11.71
N ALA A 313 24.81 0.95 10.59
CA ALA A 313 24.22 -0.38 10.57
C ALA A 313 25.14 -1.50 11.10
N SER A 314 26.46 -1.38 10.93
CA SER A 314 27.45 -2.33 11.48
C SER A 314 27.48 -2.36 13.01
N GLU A 315 27.29 -1.22 13.67
CA GLU A 315 27.21 -1.14 15.14
C GLU A 315 25.91 -1.77 15.64
N ALA A 316 24.79 -1.49 14.96
CA ALA A 316 23.49 -2.11 15.22
C ALA A 316 23.58 -3.64 15.11
N ALA A 317 24.21 -4.14 14.04
CA ALA A 317 24.45 -5.56 13.80
C ALA A 317 25.31 -6.19 14.91
N GLN A 318 26.39 -5.52 15.32
CA GLN A 318 27.26 -6.01 16.40
C GLN A 318 26.48 -6.18 17.72
N LYS A 319 25.71 -5.17 18.13
CA LYS A 319 24.89 -5.24 19.36
C LYS A 319 23.91 -6.41 19.33
N LEU A 320 23.33 -6.70 18.16
CA LEU A 320 22.41 -7.82 17.99
C LEU A 320 23.13 -9.20 18.02
N ARG A 321 24.34 -9.30 17.48
CA ARG A 321 25.19 -10.51 17.57
C ARG A 321 25.56 -10.81 19.02
N GLU A 322 25.87 -9.78 19.82
CA GLU A 322 26.28 -9.90 21.22
C GLU A 322 25.11 -10.18 22.19
N ASN A 323 23.86 -10.31 21.70
CA ASN A 323 22.64 -10.44 22.51
C ASN A 323 22.40 -9.25 23.47
N GLY A 324 22.95 -8.08 23.15
CA GLY A 324 22.88 -6.88 23.98
C GLY A 324 21.51 -6.20 23.98
N ALA A 325 20.70 -6.40 22.94
CA ALA A 325 19.38 -5.78 22.80
C ALA A 325 18.33 -6.37 23.76
N ILE A 326 17.40 -5.51 24.18
CA ILE A 326 16.15 -5.84 24.88
C ILE A 326 15.00 -5.28 24.04
N GLY A 327 14.34 -6.14 23.28
CA GLY A 327 13.41 -5.71 22.24
C GLY A 327 14.09 -5.61 20.88
N LYS A 328 13.69 -4.63 20.07
CA LYS A 328 14.05 -4.51 18.66
C LYS A 328 14.96 -3.30 18.40
N ILE A 329 15.97 -3.48 17.56
CA ILE A 329 16.80 -2.39 17.04
C ILE A 329 16.17 -1.87 15.74
N ALA A 330 16.10 -0.55 15.56
CA ALA A 330 15.66 0.07 14.32
C ALA A 330 16.82 0.81 13.63
N LEU A 331 16.85 0.75 12.30
CA LEU A 331 17.66 1.63 11.46
C LEU A 331 16.80 2.82 11.03
N SER A 332 17.28 4.03 11.23
CA SER A 332 16.64 5.27 10.76
C SER A 332 17.24 5.70 9.43
N PHE A 333 16.34 6.08 8.53
CA PHE A 333 16.63 6.65 7.22
C PHE A 333 16.23 8.14 7.17
N ALA A 334 15.95 8.77 8.32
CA ALA A 334 15.43 10.14 8.40
C ALA A 334 16.32 11.18 7.66
N ASP A 335 17.64 11.02 7.71
CA ASP A 335 18.60 11.96 7.10
C ASP A 335 18.71 11.81 5.56
N ALA A 336 18.18 10.73 4.97
CA ALA A 336 18.13 10.57 3.51
C ALA A 336 17.10 11.49 2.84
N HIS A 337 16.25 12.13 3.63
CA HIS A 337 14.95 12.61 3.17
C HIS A 337 14.73 14.09 3.47
N THR A 338 15.64 14.96 2.99
CA THR A 338 15.47 16.42 3.04
C THR A 338 14.47 16.96 1.99
N GLY A 339 13.73 16.09 1.31
CA GLY A 339 12.63 16.47 0.42
C GLY A 339 11.32 16.63 1.19
N ALA A 340 10.44 17.51 0.71
CA ALA A 340 9.08 17.58 1.24
C ALA A 340 8.40 16.22 1.08
N ALA A 341 7.67 15.77 2.11
CA ALA A 341 6.82 14.59 2.00
C ALA A 341 5.89 14.77 0.77
N PRO A 342 5.73 13.75 -0.09
CA PRO A 342 4.78 13.84 -1.18
C PRO A 342 3.40 14.16 -0.59
N ALA A 343 2.74 15.18 -1.14
CA ALA A 343 1.37 15.49 -0.76
C ALA A 343 0.51 14.21 -0.95
N PRO A 344 -0.41 13.91 -0.01
CA PRO A 344 -1.23 12.71 -0.12
C PRO A 344 -1.90 12.68 -1.49
N ALA A 345 -1.70 11.59 -2.24
CA ALA A 345 -2.41 11.47 -3.50
C ALA A 345 -3.90 11.36 -3.18
N PRO A 346 -4.72 12.03 -3.97
CA PRO A 346 -6.15 11.96 -3.79
C PRO A 346 -6.68 10.52 -3.97
N VAL A 347 -7.69 10.17 -3.17
CA VAL A 347 -8.33 8.84 -3.12
C VAL A 347 -8.80 8.37 -4.51
N ALA A 348 -8.86 7.05 -4.76
CA ALA A 348 -9.18 6.46 -6.07
C ALA A 348 -10.50 6.95 -6.73
N ASN A 349 -11.43 7.53 -5.96
CA ASN A 349 -12.61 8.22 -6.47
C ASN A 349 -12.63 9.70 -6.02
N PHE A 350 -11.56 10.44 -6.34
CA PHE A 350 -11.43 11.83 -5.93
C PHE A 350 -12.39 12.78 -6.66
N PHE A 351 -12.67 12.50 -7.93
CA PHE A 351 -13.44 13.38 -8.80
C PHE A 351 -14.92 12.97 -8.93
N GLY A 352 -15.31 11.82 -8.37
CA GLY A 352 -16.70 11.36 -8.36
C GLY A 352 -17.05 10.42 -9.52
N THR A 353 -18.33 10.40 -9.93
CA THR A 353 -18.79 9.51 -11.00
C THR A 353 -18.24 9.94 -12.35
N ILE A 354 -17.61 9.03 -13.09
CA ILE A 354 -17.20 9.24 -14.48
C ILE A 354 -18.43 9.53 -15.34
N ARG A 355 -18.40 10.62 -16.12
CA ARG A 355 -19.54 11.04 -16.95
C ARG A 355 -19.25 11.05 -18.44
N GLN A 356 -18.00 11.31 -18.83
CA GLN A 356 -17.64 11.45 -20.25
C GLN A 356 -16.26 10.85 -20.54
N ILE A 357 -16.08 10.37 -21.77
CA ILE A 357 -14.80 9.95 -22.33
C ILE A 357 -14.54 10.77 -23.58
N GLY A 358 -13.43 11.50 -23.61
CA GLY A 358 -13.04 12.32 -24.75
C GLY A 358 -11.95 11.68 -25.59
N TYR A 359 -12.21 11.63 -26.88
CA TYR A 359 -11.30 11.15 -27.91
C TYR A 359 -10.79 12.34 -28.71
N VAL A 360 -9.47 12.44 -28.85
CA VAL A 360 -8.84 13.42 -29.74
C VAL A 360 -8.42 12.69 -31.01
N VAL A 361 -8.96 13.13 -32.14
CA VAL A 361 -8.85 12.47 -33.44
C VAL A 361 -8.43 13.45 -34.53
N ARG A 362 -7.88 12.92 -35.63
CA ARG A 362 -7.49 13.73 -36.79
C ARG A 362 -8.63 13.92 -37.78
N ASP A 363 -9.48 12.91 -37.89
CA ASP A 363 -10.63 12.90 -38.77
C ASP A 363 -11.89 12.61 -37.96
N LEU A 364 -12.57 13.70 -37.59
CA LEU A 364 -13.75 13.67 -36.73
C LEU A 364 -14.93 13.00 -37.43
N GLU A 365 -15.13 13.25 -38.73
CA GLU A 365 -16.22 12.66 -39.50
C GLU A 365 -16.03 11.15 -39.69
N ALA A 366 -14.81 10.70 -40.01
CA ALA A 366 -14.51 9.27 -40.09
C ALA A 366 -14.69 8.58 -38.72
N SER A 367 -14.32 9.26 -37.64
CA SER A 367 -14.49 8.74 -36.28
C SER A 367 -15.97 8.62 -35.89
N MET A 368 -16.79 9.63 -36.15
CA MET A 368 -18.26 9.56 -35.98
C MET A 368 -18.83 8.38 -36.75
N GLN A 369 -18.43 8.20 -38.02
CA GLN A 369 -18.91 7.07 -38.83
C GLN A 369 -18.51 5.72 -38.23
N GLY A 370 -17.31 5.60 -37.66
CA GLY A 370 -16.87 4.41 -36.93
C GLY A 370 -17.79 4.07 -35.75
N PHE A 371 -18.13 5.06 -34.94
CA PHE A 371 -19.06 4.89 -33.81
C PHE A 371 -20.51 4.62 -34.25
N ILE A 372 -20.98 5.27 -35.31
CA ILE A 372 -22.29 5.02 -35.92
C ILE A 372 -22.40 3.56 -36.37
N ASN A 373 -21.36 3.03 -37.01
CA ASN A 373 -21.33 1.62 -37.43
C ASN A 373 -21.34 0.65 -36.24
N ALA A 374 -20.91 1.11 -35.07
CA ALA A 374 -20.99 0.38 -33.81
C ALA A 374 -22.32 0.61 -33.06
N GLY A 375 -23.25 1.37 -33.63
CA GLY A 375 -24.57 1.65 -33.04
C GLY A 375 -24.58 2.78 -32.01
N ILE A 376 -23.57 3.66 -32.01
CA ILE A 376 -23.47 4.78 -31.06
C ILE A 376 -23.80 6.09 -31.80
N GLY A 377 -24.89 6.73 -31.40
CA GLY A 377 -25.44 7.97 -31.96
C GLY A 377 -26.81 8.31 -31.35
N PRO A 378 -27.52 9.34 -31.85
CA PRO A 378 -27.07 10.25 -32.91
C PRO A 378 -25.95 11.17 -32.40
N TRP A 379 -25.12 11.66 -33.32
CA TRP A 379 -24.05 12.60 -33.02
C TRP A 379 -24.51 14.04 -33.20
N PHE A 380 -24.14 14.88 -32.26
CA PHE A 380 -24.34 16.33 -32.34
C PHE A 380 -23.00 17.00 -32.59
N TYR A 381 -22.86 17.62 -33.76
CA TYR A 381 -21.59 18.07 -34.31
C TYR A 381 -21.53 19.61 -34.32
N LEU A 382 -20.53 20.17 -33.64
CA LEU A 382 -20.27 21.58 -33.51
C LEU A 382 -18.95 21.94 -34.20
N LYS A 383 -19.01 22.86 -35.17
CA LYS A 383 -17.85 23.32 -35.92
C LYS A 383 -17.32 24.64 -35.39
N GLY A 384 -16.01 24.79 -35.36
CA GLY A 384 -15.33 26.04 -35.06
C GLY A 384 -15.55 26.55 -33.63
N VAL A 385 -15.70 25.65 -32.66
CA VAL A 385 -15.88 25.97 -31.25
C VAL A 385 -14.66 26.72 -30.73
N ARG A 386 -14.90 27.88 -30.13
CA ARG A 386 -13.89 28.74 -29.49
C ARG A 386 -14.20 28.87 -28.01
N PRO A 387 -13.46 28.19 -27.13
CA PRO A 387 -13.65 28.37 -25.70
C PRO A 387 -13.29 29.80 -25.29
N GLY A 388 -14.11 30.40 -24.44
CA GLY A 388 -13.82 31.70 -23.83
C GLY A 388 -12.73 31.59 -22.77
N ASP A 389 -11.92 32.65 -22.63
CA ASP A 389 -10.82 32.75 -21.66
C ASP A 389 -9.87 31.54 -21.66
N PHE A 390 -9.66 30.92 -22.83
CA PHE A 390 -8.88 29.69 -22.93
C PHE A 390 -7.39 29.93 -22.65
N THR A 391 -6.84 29.13 -21.75
CA THR A 391 -5.40 29.10 -21.48
C THR A 391 -4.83 27.70 -21.62
N TYR A 392 -3.57 27.65 -22.05
CA TYR A 392 -2.77 26.44 -22.16
C TYR A 392 -1.45 26.68 -21.41
N HIS A 393 -1.18 25.86 -20.40
CA HIS A 393 -0.11 26.04 -19.42
C HIS A 393 -0.03 27.48 -18.87
N GLY A 394 -1.20 28.05 -18.55
CA GLY A 394 -1.35 29.40 -18.01
C GLY A 394 -1.11 30.54 -19.02
N GLN A 395 -0.88 30.24 -20.30
CA GLN A 395 -0.76 31.24 -21.35
C GLN A 395 -2.04 31.29 -22.20
N PRO A 396 -2.53 32.49 -22.59
CA PRO A 396 -3.67 32.60 -23.50
C PRO A 396 -3.42 31.86 -24.81
N SER A 397 -4.45 31.17 -25.32
CA SER A 397 -4.39 30.48 -26.61
C SER A 397 -5.69 30.68 -27.40
N ASP A 398 -5.56 30.99 -28.68
CA ASP A 398 -6.69 31.18 -29.61
C ASP A 398 -7.15 29.84 -30.23
N MET A 399 -7.09 28.76 -29.46
CA MET A 399 -7.45 27.41 -29.91
C MET A 399 -8.88 27.35 -30.45
N VAL A 400 -9.02 26.64 -31.57
CA VAL A 400 -10.30 26.35 -32.20
C VAL A 400 -10.39 24.85 -32.39
N MET A 401 -11.55 24.28 -32.10
CA MET A 401 -11.80 22.86 -32.28
C MET A 401 -13.17 22.60 -32.90
N ASP A 402 -13.24 21.49 -33.61
CA ASP A 402 -14.48 20.84 -33.98
C ASP A 402 -14.77 19.77 -32.92
N VAL A 403 -16.02 19.71 -32.46
CA VAL A 403 -16.45 18.81 -31.37
C VAL A 403 -17.71 18.07 -31.80
N ALA A 404 -17.77 16.76 -31.58
CA ALA A 404 -19.02 16.02 -31.66
C ALA A 404 -19.27 15.21 -30.39
N VAL A 405 -20.53 15.15 -29.97
CA VAL A 405 -20.94 14.41 -28.77
C VAL A 405 -22.08 13.45 -29.06
N ALA A 406 -22.03 12.27 -28.45
CA ALA A 406 -23.09 11.26 -28.43
C ALA A 406 -23.06 10.53 -27.08
N ASN A 407 -24.04 9.66 -26.81
CA ASN A 407 -24.06 8.83 -25.60
C ASN A 407 -23.95 7.34 -25.92
N SER A 408 -23.18 6.61 -25.11
CA SER A 408 -23.14 5.15 -25.07
C SER A 408 -23.63 4.71 -23.69
N GLY A 409 -24.93 4.44 -23.58
CA GLY A 409 -25.61 4.28 -22.29
C GLY A 409 -25.50 5.56 -21.45
N ASP A 410 -25.02 5.43 -20.22
CA ASP A 410 -24.91 6.54 -19.28
C ASP A 410 -23.66 7.41 -19.46
N ILE A 411 -22.71 7.00 -20.31
CA ILE A 411 -21.46 7.72 -20.56
C ILE A 411 -21.56 8.51 -21.86
N GLN A 412 -21.23 9.79 -21.81
CA GLN A 412 -21.10 10.63 -23.00
C GLN A 412 -19.75 10.37 -23.66
N ILE A 413 -19.75 10.23 -24.98
CA ILE A 413 -18.55 10.14 -25.82
C ILE A 413 -18.39 11.48 -26.52
N GLU A 414 -17.22 12.08 -26.38
CA GLU A 414 -16.84 13.32 -27.05
C GLU A 414 -15.71 13.05 -28.05
N LEU A 415 -15.85 13.56 -29.26
CA LEU A 415 -14.80 13.57 -30.29
C LEU A 415 -14.33 15.01 -30.48
N ILE A 416 -13.02 15.22 -30.46
CA ILE A 416 -12.40 16.54 -30.57
C ILE A 416 -11.34 16.50 -31.66
N THR A 417 -11.36 17.50 -32.54
CA THR A 417 -10.28 17.77 -33.51
C THR A 417 -9.89 19.24 -33.43
N PRO A 418 -8.63 19.57 -33.09
CA PRO A 418 -8.16 20.95 -33.21
C PRO A 418 -8.11 21.35 -34.70
N VAL A 419 -8.65 22.52 -35.05
CA VAL A 419 -8.76 23.00 -36.44
C VAL A 419 -7.84 24.18 -36.75
N ASN A 420 -6.99 24.56 -35.80
CA ASN A 420 -5.89 25.50 -36.01
C ASN A 420 -4.62 25.06 -35.27
N ASP A 421 -3.50 25.73 -35.56
CA ASP A 421 -2.19 25.44 -34.97
C ASP A 421 -1.95 26.09 -33.59
N ALA A 422 -2.99 26.64 -32.96
CA ALA A 422 -2.83 27.28 -31.66
C ALA A 422 -2.50 26.25 -30.55
N PRO A 423 -1.66 26.61 -29.56
CA PRO A 423 -1.25 25.68 -28.51
C PRO A 423 -2.42 25.10 -27.72
N SER A 424 -2.43 23.78 -27.52
CA SER A 424 -3.43 23.08 -26.71
C SER A 424 -2.95 21.66 -26.38
N MET A 425 -3.49 21.07 -25.32
CA MET A 425 -3.22 19.67 -24.99
C MET A 425 -3.75 18.70 -26.07
N TYR A 426 -4.75 19.11 -26.86
CA TYR A 426 -5.22 18.32 -28.00
C TYR A 426 -4.16 18.25 -29.09
N LYS A 427 -3.55 19.40 -29.41
CA LYS A 427 -2.47 19.49 -30.39
C LYS A 427 -1.24 18.70 -29.93
N ASP A 428 -0.82 18.85 -28.67
CA ASP A 428 0.32 18.09 -28.14
C ASP A 428 0.11 16.58 -28.23
N PHE A 429 -1.11 16.12 -27.91
CA PHE A 429 -1.46 14.71 -28.01
C PHE A 429 -1.33 14.18 -29.44
N LEU A 430 -1.86 14.92 -30.42
CA LEU A 430 -1.74 14.56 -31.83
C LEU A 430 -0.29 14.69 -32.34
N ASP A 431 0.44 15.73 -31.99
CA ASP A 431 1.84 15.94 -32.41
C ASP A 431 2.78 14.89 -31.81
N GLY A 432 2.45 14.36 -30.64
CA GLY A 432 3.10 13.19 -30.02
C GLY A 432 2.88 11.88 -30.78
N GLY A 433 2.08 11.88 -31.85
CA GLY A 433 1.75 10.71 -32.66
C GLY A 433 0.62 9.86 -32.06
N HIS A 434 -0.10 10.37 -31.06
CA HIS A 434 -1.25 9.71 -30.46
C HIS A 434 -2.55 10.07 -31.17
N GLU A 435 -3.58 9.23 -31.01
CA GLU A 435 -4.94 9.43 -31.50
C GLU A 435 -5.86 8.46 -30.74
N GLY A 436 -7.07 8.90 -30.36
CA GLY A 436 -8.02 8.12 -29.56
C GLY A 436 -8.30 8.73 -28.19
N VAL A 437 -8.57 7.90 -27.17
CA VAL A 437 -8.94 8.35 -25.81
C VAL A 437 -7.85 9.21 -25.19
N GLN A 438 -8.17 10.47 -24.88
CA GLN A 438 -7.23 11.46 -24.36
C GLN A 438 -7.57 11.94 -22.95
N HIS A 439 -8.86 12.00 -22.59
CA HIS A 439 -9.29 12.39 -21.23
C HIS A 439 -10.54 11.64 -20.74
N ILE A 440 -10.70 11.62 -19.41
CA ILE A 440 -11.91 11.19 -18.70
C ILE A 440 -12.48 12.40 -17.98
N ALA A 441 -13.75 12.71 -18.20
CA ALA A 441 -14.40 13.87 -17.60
C ALA A 441 -15.33 13.54 -16.43
N TYR A 442 -15.26 14.39 -15.42
CA TYR A 442 -16.13 14.41 -14.25
C TYR A 442 -16.90 15.72 -14.23
N TRP A 443 -18.18 15.64 -13.89
CA TRP A 443 -19.06 16.79 -13.84
C TRP A 443 -19.36 17.17 -12.39
N ALA A 444 -19.22 18.45 -12.06
CA ALA A 444 -19.34 18.95 -10.69
C ALA A 444 -20.38 20.07 -10.58
N GLU A 445 -21.25 19.99 -9.57
CA GLU A 445 -22.13 21.11 -9.17
C GLU A 445 -21.36 22.17 -8.39
N ASP A 446 -20.37 21.76 -7.59
CA ASP A 446 -19.40 22.63 -6.91
C ASP A 446 -18.06 22.58 -7.65
N TYR A 447 -18.00 23.22 -8.81
CA TYR A 447 -16.80 23.25 -9.64
C TYR A 447 -15.61 23.88 -8.92
N GLN A 448 -15.80 25.07 -8.31
CA GLN A 448 -14.70 25.79 -7.67
C GLN A 448 -14.13 25.01 -6.50
N GLY A 449 -14.98 24.41 -5.66
CA GLY A 449 -14.51 23.56 -4.58
C GLY A 449 -13.78 22.32 -5.08
N LEU A 450 -14.22 21.69 -6.18
CA LEU A 450 -13.49 20.55 -6.78
C LEU A 450 -12.14 20.98 -7.36
N TYR A 451 -12.10 22.12 -8.04
CA TYR A 451 -10.89 22.71 -8.62
C TYR A 451 -9.85 23.02 -7.54
N ASP A 452 -10.24 23.74 -6.48
CA ASP A 452 -9.34 24.11 -5.38
C ASP A 452 -8.81 22.88 -4.64
N ARG A 453 -9.67 21.87 -4.44
CA ARG A 453 -9.25 20.57 -3.87
C ARG A 453 -8.25 19.86 -4.76
N ALA A 454 -8.45 19.86 -6.08
CA ALA A 454 -7.54 19.21 -7.03
C ALA A 454 -6.16 19.86 -6.98
N LEU A 455 -6.08 21.20 -7.00
CA LEU A 455 -4.82 21.91 -6.85
C LEU A 455 -4.14 21.63 -5.51
N ALA A 456 -4.90 21.64 -4.41
CA ALA A 456 -4.39 21.33 -3.07
C ALA A 456 -3.86 19.89 -2.97
N ALA A 457 -4.38 18.97 -3.78
CA ALA A 457 -3.93 17.58 -3.88
C ALA A 457 -2.76 17.38 -4.85
N GLY A 458 -2.18 18.47 -5.40
CA GLY A 458 -0.98 18.45 -6.22
C GLY A 458 -1.21 18.34 -7.72
N PHE A 459 -2.45 18.36 -8.22
CA PHE A 459 -2.70 18.41 -9.65
C PHE A 459 -2.28 19.76 -10.25
N THR A 460 -1.77 19.72 -11.48
CA THR A 460 -1.42 20.92 -12.26
C THR A 460 -2.39 21.09 -13.42
N VAL A 461 -2.77 22.35 -13.71
CA VAL A 461 -3.67 22.67 -14.83
C VAL A 461 -2.87 22.74 -16.12
N GLY A 462 -3.21 21.87 -17.07
CA GLY A 462 -2.63 21.86 -18.40
C GLY A 462 -3.34 22.79 -19.37
N GLN A 463 -4.68 22.84 -19.33
CA GLN A 463 -5.49 23.82 -20.05
C GLN A 463 -6.83 24.05 -19.35
N GLU A 464 -7.44 25.22 -19.53
CA GLU A 464 -8.74 25.56 -18.96
C GLU A 464 -9.45 26.63 -19.80
N GLY A 465 -10.77 26.74 -19.67
CA GLY A 465 -11.56 27.74 -20.38
C GLY A 465 -13.05 27.65 -20.07
N ARG A 466 -13.87 28.29 -20.91
CA ARG A 466 -15.34 28.29 -20.79
C ARG A 466 -16.03 27.93 -22.10
N ILE A 467 -17.03 27.04 -22.03
CA ILE A 467 -17.91 26.67 -23.15
C ILE A 467 -19.36 26.72 -22.65
N GLY A 468 -20.17 27.58 -23.27
CA GLY A 468 -21.61 27.68 -23.01
C GLY A 468 -22.06 28.71 -21.98
N GLY A 469 -21.34 29.84 -21.90
CA GLY A 469 -21.66 30.97 -21.02
C GLY A 469 -20.68 31.15 -19.86
N GLU A 470 -20.97 32.10 -18.96
CA GLU A 470 -20.08 32.45 -17.82
C GLU A 470 -19.86 31.26 -16.85
N ASP A 471 -20.86 30.38 -16.74
CA ASP A 471 -20.83 29.21 -15.85
C ASP A 471 -20.29 27.92 -16.53
N GLY A 472 -19.95 27.96 -17.82
CA GLY A 472 -19.55 26.79 -18.60
C GLY A 472 -18.08 26.36 -18.44
N ARG A 473 -17.53 26.43 -17.23
CA ARG A 473 -16.07 26.26 -16.97
C ARG A 473 -15.62 24.82 -17.14
N PHE A 474 -14.38 24.63 -17.59
CA PHE A 474 -13.70 23.33 -17.59
C PHE A 474 -12.20 23.49 -17.32
N ALA A 475 -11.57 22.46 -16.77
CA ALA A 475 -10.12 22.39 -16.59
C ALA A 475 -9.59 20.97 -16.80
N TYR A 476 -8.42 20.86 -17.43
CA TYR A 476 -7.71 19.63 -17.72
C TYR A 476 -6.49 19.56 -16.79
N LEU A 477 -6.43 18.49 -16.00
CA LEU A 477 -5.42 18.27 -14.98
C LEU A 477 -4.37 17.26 -15.46
N ALA A 478 -3.09 17.58 -15.29
CA ALA A 478 -1.99 16.69 -15.67
C ALA A 478 -1.91 15.44 -14.76
N THR A 479 -1.48 14.33 -15.32
CA THR A 479 -1.56 12.99 -14.70
C THR A 479 -0.30 12.58 -13.94
N GLU A 480 0.62 13.52 -13.66
CA GLU A 480 1.90 13.23 -12.98
C GLU A 480 1.72 12.54 -11.62
N HIS A 481 0.52 12.63 -11.02
CA HIS A 481 0.15 12.02 -9.74
C HIS A 481 -1.03 11.01 -9.81
N HIS A 482 -1.57 10.69 -10.99
CA HIS A 482 -2.70 9.76 -11.16
C HIS A 482 -2.45 8.79 -12.33
N PRO A 483 -2.51 7.46 -12.14
CA PRO A 483 -2.28 6.52 -13.23
C PRO A 483 -3.37 6.63 -14.30
N GLY A 484 -2.98 6.83 -15.57
CA GLY A 484 -3.87 6.77 -16.73
C GLY A 484 -3.94 8.06 -17.55
N THR A 485 -5.12 8.30 -18.10
CA THR A 485 -5.48 9.33 -19.09
C THR A 485 -5.74 10.69 -18.42
N VAL A 486 -5.64 11.82 -19.14
CA VAL A 486 -5.87 13.19 -18.63
C VAL A 486 -7.23 13.30 -17.93
N ILE A 487 -7.32 14.11 -16.87
CA ILE A 487 -8.57 14.30 -16.12
C ILE A 487 -9.18 15.64 -16.49
N GLU A 488 -10.43 15.63 -16.94
CA GLU A 488 -11.23 16.84 -17.11
C GLU A 488 -12.22 16.99 -15.95
N ILE A 489 -12.32 18.19 -15.39
CA ILE A 489 -13.46 18.60 -14.56
C ILE A 489 -14.26 19.65 -15.32
N SER A 490 -15.58 19.49 -15.35
CA SER A 490 -16.50 20.43 -16.01
C SER A 490 -17.59 20.89 -15.05
N ASP A 491 -17.87 22.18 -15.10
CA ASP A 491 -19.03 22.81 -14.46
C ASP A 491 -20.31 22.41 -15.20
N LEU A 492 -21.39 22.12 -14.47
CA LEU A 492 -22.72 21.82 -15.04
C LEU A 492 -23.66 23.03 -15.04
N GLY A 493 -23.18 24.21 -14.66
CA GLY A 493 -23.96 25.45 -14.70
C GLY A 493 -24.43 25.88 -16.11
N GLY A 494 -25.36 26.84 -16.14
CA GLY A 494 -25.89 27.41 -17.39
C GLY A 494 -26.79 26.46 -18.19
N SER A 495 -26.70 26.53 -19.53
CA SER A 495 -27.48 25.71 -20.47
C SER A 495 -26.91 24.29 -20.68
N LYS A 496 -25.71 24.02 -20.16
CA LYS A 496 -24.93 22.80 -20.43
C LYS A 496 -25.61 21.52 -19.91
N ALA A 497 -26.10 21.53 -18.67
CA ALA A 497 -26.83 20.39 -18.10
C ALA A 497 -28.10 20.05 -18.90
N PHE A 498 -28.82 21.07 -19.38
CA PHE A 498 -30.03 20.89 -20.18
C PHE A 498 -29.71 20.27 -21.56
N ILE A 499 -28.71 20.80 -22.26
CA ILE A 499 -28.27 20.28 -23.57
C ILE A 499 -27.79 18.83 -23.45
N PHE A 500 -26.97 18.51 -22.45
CA PHE A 500 -26.51 17.14 -22.22
C PHE A 500 -27.64 16.18 -21.87
N GLY A 501 -28.67 16.66 -21.15
CA GLY A 501 -29.90 15.91 -20.93
C GLY A 501 -30.65 15.58 -22.22
N LEU A 502 -30.77 16.53 -23.15
CA LEU A 502 -31.40 16.31 -24.46
C LEU A 502 -30.62 15.31 -25.31
N ILE A 503 -29.30 15.41 -25.34
CA ILE A 503 -28.43 14.48 -26.08
C ILE A 503 -28.60 13.06 -25.57
N LYS A 504 -28.63 12.88 -24.24
CA LYS A 504 -28.88 11.58 -23.63
C LYS A 504 -30.25 11.03 -24.03
N MET A 505 -31.30 11.84 -23.95
CA MET A 505 -32.65 11.44 -24.37
C MET A 505 -32.72 11.04 -25.84
N ALA A 506 -31.98 11.72 -26.72
CA ALA A 506 -31.93 11.39 -28.14
C ALA A 506 -31.21 10.06 -28.42
N ALA A 507 -30.26 9.67 -27.58
CA ALA A 507 -29.53 8.41 -27.69
C ALA A 507 -30.31 7.22 -27.10
N ASP A 508 -31.08 7.44 -26.04
CA ASP A 508 -31.92 6.41 -25.38
C ASP A 508 -33.04 5.96 -26.34
N ASN A 509 -32.76 4.96 -27.19
CA ASN A 509 -33.60 4.34 -28.25
C ASN A 509 -33.38 4.85 -29.68
N TRP A 510 -32.19 5.38 -29.99
CA TRP A 510 -31.84 5.73 -31.37
C TRP A 510 -31.92 4.53 -32.33
N ASP A 511 -32.58 4.70 -33.48
CA ASP A 511 -32.86 3.63 -34.45
C ASP A 511 -31.92 3.63 -35.68
N GLY A 512 -30.91 4.49 -35.67
CA GLY A 512 -29.97 4.67 -36.78
C GLY A 512 -30.34 5.79 -37.77
N SER A 513 -31.51 6.43 -37.61
CA SER A 513 -31.93 7.54 -38.48
C SER A 513 -31.32 8.89 -38.06
N ASN A 514 -31.06 9.78 -39.01
CA ASN A 514 -30.46 11.11 -38.75
C ASN A 514 -29.17 11.06 -37.86
N PRO A 515 -28.12 10.35 -38.32
CA PRO A 515 -26.99 9.96 -37.47
C PRO A 515 -26.06 11.09 -37.04
N ILE A 516 -26.06 12.22 -37.76
CA ILE A 516 -25.23 13.39 -37.47
C ILE A 516 -26.10 14.63 -37.61
N GLN A 517 -26.05 15.48 -36.59
CA GLN A 517 -26.83 16.70 -36.47
C GLN A 517 -25.86 17.85 -36.22
N GLU A 518 -25.67 18.71 -37.23
CA GLU A 518 -24.82 19.89 -37.05
C GLU A 518 -25.55 20.95 -36.22
N ILE A 519 -24.95 21.36 -35.10
CA ILE A 519 -25.44 22.43 -34.24
C ILE A 519 -24.53 23.65 -34.42
N ASP A 520 -25.14 24.83 -34.59
CA ASP A 520 -24.40 26.09 -34.56
C ASP A 520 -23.76 26.27 -33.16
N ALA A 521 -22.44 26.41 -33.10
CA ALA A 521 -21.71 26.59 -31.85
C ALA A 521 -22.18 27.82 -31.04
N ASN A 522 -22.78 28.81 -31.71
CA ASN A 522 -23.37 29.98 -31.04
C ASN A 522 -24.66 29.66 -30.26
N LEU A 523 -25.34 28.55 -30.56
CA LEU A 523 -26.51 28.07 -29.79
C LEU A 523 -26.15 27.65 -28.37
N ILE A 524 -24.92 27.16 -28.15
CA ILE A 524 -24.45 26.75 -26.82
C ILE A 524 -24.14 27.98 -25.95
N GLY A 525 -23.90 29.15 -26.54
CA GLY A 525 -23.57 30.42 -25.87
C GLY A 525 -24.69 31.07 -25.04
N GLY A 526 -25.85 30.41 -24.89
CA GLY A 526 -26.91 30.86 -23.98
C GLY A 526 -27.91 31.86 -24.58
N ASP A 527 -28.03 31.96 -25.90
CA ASP A 527 -29.10 32.74 -26.55
C ASP A 527 -30.46 32.04 -26.35
N PRO A 528 -31.39 32.62 -25.58
CA PRO A 528 -32.70 32.02 -25.28
C PRO A 528 -33.59 31.88 -26.53
N GLU A 529 -33.45 32.75 -27.53
CA GLU A 529 -34.22 32.65 -28.78
C GLU A 529 -33.74 31.49 -29.64
N ALA A 530 -32.43 31.26 -29.67
CA ALA A 530 -31.81 30.17 -30.40
C ALA A 530 -32.17 28.81 -29.77
N ALA A 531 -32.15 28.70 -28.43
CA ALA A 531 -32.61 27.52 -27.70
C ALA A 531 -34.11 27.22 -27.90
N ALA A 532 -34.97 28.24 -27.96
CA ALA A 532 -36.39 28.09 -28.27
C ALA A 532 -36.64 27.64 -29.71
N LYS A 533 -35.77 28.02 -30.65
CA LYS A 533 -35.82 27.60 -32.05
C LYS A 533 -35.47 26.13 -32.23
N LEU A 534 -34.44 25.67 -31.50
CA LEU A 534 -34.06 24.25 -31.42
C LEU A 534 -35.23 23.40 -30.86
N MET A 535 -35.88 23.85 -29.78
CA MET A 535 -37.06 23.17 -29.20
C MET A 535 -38.20 22.97 -30.20
N ALA A 536 -38.38 23.87 -31.16
CA ALA A 536 -39.44 23.77 -32.17
C ALA A 536 -39.11 22.77 -33.30
N GLU A 537 -37.82 22.46 -33.52
CA GLU A 537 -37.37 21.51 -34.55
C GLU A 537 -37.30 20.06 -34.04
N PHE A 538 -37.17 19.86 -32.72
CA PHE A 538 -37.07 18.53 -32.10
C PHE A 538 -38.39 17.91 -31.62
N GLY A 539 -39.51 18.63 -31.65
CA GLY A 539 -40.86 18.10 -31.38
C GLY A 539 -41.27 18.05 -29.92
#